data_AF-A0A929GNH9-F1
#
_entry.id   AF-A0A929GNH9-F1
#
_cell.length_a   1.000
_cell.length_b   1.000
_cell.length_c   1.000
_cell.angle_alpha   90.00
_cell.angle_beta   90.00
_cell.angle_gamma   90.00
#
_symmetry.space_group_name_H-M   'P 1'
#
loop_
_entity.id
_entity.type
_entity.pdbx_description
1 polymer ?
#
loop_
_entity_poly.entity_id
_entity_poly.type
_entity_poly.pdbx_seq_one_letter_code
_entity_poly.pdbx_strand_id
1 'polypeptide(L)'
;MQKITFLIFFILINTTLLFSQDRTIEFTQQYTSNDNYIGAKSEVFKMDYKKTSPFIMLSGYTNNLTFKGSAYYRIKINDNWTEWKSFPEAHEGEITNRIPLGAVYIDNAFEDIQFKVDKADNSKIVFRLFLPDFTENLKEKHNIKTANKQLAGGCAQLTYQGRNDWCPSGDCPKSSSPSAINPTHIVVHHSAGQTNSTDYAAVVRGYWDYHVNSRGWADIGYNWLVDPNGVLYEGRGDRIRGAHSPCMNAISTGICYIGNYDTFEPATAGLNTLKDFIAWDATDKNIDVTVSSYVSALGGNIENISGHKDGFDQYPTKDCTSTVCPGANLHNKLQTIRNDVAAYSCYISSANAPDTPSSFSVIRKSTTSVEIKIKSVATATKYGVYKSTDNTTYQKVEESSSTSITINNLIQGEVTYIKVEAINDDGVSEKSTPLAVITSQYSSDILIIDGVERRQFDAIAQYDYPLSQLERTFSSATNDAVQDGTVDLNNFKFVIWMLMDESSLDDTFNKTEQTKVKNFIDNGGVFIVSGDEIGWDLVHLGDATDISFYQNYLKADYIADNPTPNNRKVK
;
A
#
# COMPACT_ATOMS: atom_id res chain seq x y z
N MET A 1 -12.94 57.88 26.69
CA MET A 1 -12.95 58.48 25.33
C MET A 1 -11.55 58.26 24.76
N GLN A 2 -11.31 57.61 23.63
CA GLN A 2 -12.09 57.41 22.41
C GLN A 2 -12.18 55.92 22.03
N LYS A 3 -13.35 55.54 21.49
CA LYS A 3 -13.60 54.29 20.77
C LYS A 3 -12.98 54.41 19.38
N ILE A 4 -12.32 53.36 18.91
CA ILE A 4 -12.19 53.08 17.47
C ILE A 4 -12.71 51.66 17.26
N THR A 5 -13.82 51.59 16.54
CA THR A 5 -14.50 50.38 16.10
C THR A 5 -14.08 50.15 14.65
N PHE A 6 -13.53 48.98 14.33
CA PHE A 6 -13.46 48.51 12.95
C PHE A 6 -14.48 47.38 12.78
N LEU A 7 -15.39 47.62 11.84
CA LEU A 7 -16.48 46.74 11.44
C LEU A 7 -15.97 45.89 10.26
N ILE A 8 -16.03 44.57 10.36
CA ILE A 8 -16.03 43.68 9.19
C ILE A 8 -17.25 42.78 9.31
N PHE A 9 -18.00 42.70 8.21
CA PHE A 9 -19.34 42.14 8.09
C PHE A 9 -19.42 40.66 8.51
N PHE A 10 -20.31 40.36 9.46
CA PHE A 10 -21.04 39.09 9.48
C PHE A 10 -22.52 39.40 9.25
N ILE A 11 -23.09 38.78 8.22
CA ILE A 11 -24.54 38.73 8.03
C ILE A 11 -25.10 37.91 9.20
N LEU A 12 -25.72 38.58 10.17
CA LEU A 12 -26.56 37.93 11.18
C LEU A 12 -27.87 37.52 10.50
N ILE A 13 -27.97 36.24 10.13
CA ILE A 13 -29.26 35.57 10.02
C ILE A 13 -29.59 35.04 11.42
N ASN A 14 -30.60 35.65 12.05
CA ASN A 14 -31.26 35.09 13.22
C ASN A 14 -31.98 33.81 12.81
N THR A 15 -31.31 32.68 12.98
CA THR A 15 -31.94 31.35 13.08
C THR A 15 -31.22 30.56 14.16
N THR A 16 -31.88 30.35 15.29
CA THR A 16 -31.48 29.40 16.32
C THR A 16 -31.41 27.99 15.73
N LEU A 17 -30.18 27.54 15.47
CA LEU A 17 -29.72 26.16 15.45
C LEU A 17 -28.18 26.25 15.50
N LEU A 18 -27.61 26.42 16.70
CA LEU A 18 -26.15 26.37 16.89
C LEU A 18 -25.73 24.90 16.83
N PHE A 19 -25.14 24.48 15.71
CA PHE A 19 -24.41 23.22 15.62
C PHE A 19 -22.95 23.50 16.02
N SER A 20 -22.41 22.67 16.92
CA SER A 20 -21.00 22.69 17.35
C SER A 20 -20.09 22.29 16.19
N GLN A 21 -18.89 22.89 16.07
CA GLN A 21 -17.90 22.55 15.04
C GLN A 21 -16.48 22.80 15.57
N ASP A 22 -15.53 21.99 15.10
CA ASP A 22 -14.10 22.17 15.38
C ASP A 22 -13.66 23.59 14.99
N ARG A 23 -12.78 24.19 15.79
CA ARG A 23 -12.32 25.57 15.59
C ARG A 23 -10.81 25.60 15.40
N THR A 24 -10.37 26.40 14.44
CA THR A 24 -8.95 26.72 14.25
C THR A 24 -8.74 28.21 14.33
N ILE A 25 -7.69 28.63 15.04
CA ILE A 25 -7.20 30.01 15.02
C ILE A 25 -5.78 30.01 14.48
N GLU A 26 -5.55 30.83 13.45
CA GLU A 26 -4.23 31.03 12.86
C GLU A 26 -3.67 32.41 13.22
N PHE A 27 -2.40 32.43 13.63
CA PHE A 27 -1.65 33.64 13.90
C PHE A 27 -0.42 33.65 13.00
N THR A 28 -0.35 34.61 12.08
CA THR A 28 0.82 34.78 11.22
C THR A 28 1.70 35.90 11.75
N GLN A 29 2.95 35.58 12.09
CA GLN A 29 3.94 36.57 12.51
C GLN A 29 5.19 36.49 11.63
N GLN A 30 5.67 37.65 11.18
CA GLN A 30 6.96 37.79 10.55
C GLN A 30 8.00 38.20 11.59
N TYR A 31 9.14 37.51 11.65
CA TYR A 31 10.22 37.82 12.57
C TYR A 31 11.43 38.37 11.79
N THR A 32 11.85 39.61 12.08
CA THR A 32 12.97 40.28 11.40
C THR A 32 14.18 40.46 12.33
N SER A 33 15.39 40.46 11.77
CA SER A 33 16.65 40.54 12.55
C SER A 33 16.85 41.85 13.33
N ASN A 34 16.04 42.87 13.05
CA ASN A 34 16.08 44.18 13.73
C ASN A 34 15.12 44.26 14.94
N ASP A 35 14.32 43.22 15.19
CA ASP A 35 13.34 43.21 16.28
C ASP A 35 13.99 42.76 17.61
N ASN A 36 14.76 43.65 18.25
CA ASN A 36 15.10 43.54 19.68
C ASN A 36 13.88 43.81 20.61
N TYR A 37 12.65 43.64 20.13
CA TYR A 37 11.45 44.12 20.82
C TYR A 37 10.55 43.00 21.35
N ILE A 38 10.57 42.89 22.69
CA ILE A 38 9.48 42.41 23.53
C ILE A 38 8.28 43.33 23.26
N GLY A 39 7.36 43.01 22.36
CA GLY A 39 6.23 43.93 22.16
C GLY A 39 5.22 43.71 21.05
N ALA A 40 5.29 42.66 20.23
CA ALA A 40 4.15 42.33 19.38
C ALA A 40 3.02 41.78 20.27
N LYS A 41 2.10 42.65 20.71
CA LYS A 41 0.85 42.22 21.32
C LYS A 41 -0.02 41.65 20.20
N SER A 42 -0.34 40.37 20.29
CA SER A 42 -1.37 39.74 19.46
C SER A 42 -2.73 40.37 19.75
N GLU A 43 -3.65 40.23 18.80
CA GLU A 43 -5.06 40.51 19.02
C GLU A 43 -5.58 39.69 20.22
N VAL A 44 -6.41 40.30 21.05
CA VAL A 44 -7.02 39.64 22.22
C VAL A 44 -8.20 38.81 21.74
N PHE A 45 -8.02 37.50 21.65
CA PHE A 45 -9.10 36.54 21.40
C PHE A 45 -9.65 36.03 22.74
N LYS A 46 -10.90 36.38 23.04
CA LYS A 46 -11.62 35.75 24.15
C LYS A 46 -12.24 34.46 23.65
N MET A 47 -11.75 33.33 24.15
CA MET A 47 -12.35 32.02 23.91
C MET A 47 -12.97 31.48 25.20
N ASP A 48 -14.23 31.07 25.14
CA ASP A 48 -14.83 30.27 26.20
C ASP A 48 -14.38 28.81 26.03
N TYR A 49 -13.27 28.47 26.68
CA TYR A 49 -12.67 27.14 26.60
C TYR A 49 -13.38 26.10 27.50
N LYS A 50 -14.08 26.54 28.55
CA LYS A 50 -14.34 25.67 29.71
C LYS A 50 -15.37 24.56 29.49
N LYS A 51 -15.97 24.42 28.31
CA LYS A 51 -17.01 23.41 28.04
C LYS A 51 -17.09 22.88 26.60
N THR A 52 -16.19 23.26 25.70
CA THR A 52 -16.36 22.94 24.27
C THR A 52 -15.29 22.02 23.69
N SER A 53 -14.04 22.07 24.18
CA SER A 53 -12.90 21.34 23.62
C SER A 53 -12.21 20.44 24.66
N PRO A 54 -11.83 19.19 24.34
CA PRO A 54 -11.10 18.31 25.25
C PRO A 54 -9.64 18.72 25.47
N PHE A 55 -9.05 19.43 24.49
CA PHE A 55 -7.68 19.95 24.55
C PHE A 55 -7.51 21.12 23.56
N ILE A 56 -6.37 21.80 23.59
CA ILE A 56 -5.91 22.69 22.52
C ILE A 56 -4.67 22.07 21.89
N MET A 57 -4.71 21.79 20.59
CA MET A 57 -3.54 21.36 19.85
C MET A 57 -2.87 22.57 19.19
N LEU A 58 -1.63 22.82 19.56
CA LEU A 58 -0.81 23.88 19.01
C LEU A 58 0.16 23.29 17.98
N SER A 59 0.18 23.85 16.79
CA SER A 59 1.13 23.49 15.73
C SER A 59 1.48 24.72 14.90
N GLY A 60 2.19 24.55 13.80
CA GLY A 60 2.44 25.65 12.89
C GLY A 60 3.29 25.26 11.70
N TYR A 61 3.59 26.23 10.84
CA TYR A 61 4.47 26.04 9.70
C TYR A 61 5.04 27.36 9.19
N THR A 62 6.08 27.27 8.36
CA THR A 62 6.60 28.36 7.54
C THR A 62 6.75 27.91 6.10
N ASN A 63 6.42 28.79 5.15
CA ASN A 63 6.67 28.54 3.73
C ASN A 63 8.12 28.89 3.33
N ASN A 64 8.91 29.43 4.25
CA ASN A 64 10.35 29.63 4.03
C ASN A 64 11.09 28.30 4.24
N LEU A 65 11.34 27.58 3.15
CA LEU A 65 12.06 26.30 3.15
C LEU A 65 13.53 26.39 3.57
N THR A 66 14.05 27.61 3.76
CA THR A 66 15.41 27.84 4.26
C THR A 66 15.46 28.16 5.76
N PHE A 67 14.30 28.21 6.44
CA PHE A 67 14.25 28.44 7.88
C PHE A 67 14.99 27.33 8.64
N LYS A 68 15.96 27.72 9.49
CA LYS A 68 16.78 26.83 10.33
C LYS A 68 16.68 27.18 11.82
N GLY A 69 15.63 27.90 12.22
CA GLY A 69 15.37 28.26 13.61
C GLY A 69 14.42 27.27 14.28
N SER A 70 14.23 27.47 15.57
CA SER A 70 13.23 26.83 16.41
C SER A 70 12.20 27.85 16.86
N ALA A 71 10.93 27.44 16.91
CA ALA A 71 9.87 28.21 17.51
C ALA A 71 9.63 27.76 18.95
N TYR A 72 9.15 28.68 19.79
CA TYR A 72 8.84 28.43 21.19
C TYR A 72 7.51 29.06 21.56
N TYR A 73 6.87 28.49 22.58
CA TYR A 73 5.66 29.02 23.18
C TYR A 73 5.77 29.09 24.71
N ARG A 74 4.96 29.95 25.32
CA ARG A 74 4.65 29.92 26.75
C ARG A 74 3.23 30.40 26.98
N ILE A 75 2.62 29.94 28.06
CA ILE A 75 1.25 30.29 28.43
C ILE A 75 1.22 30.97 29.78
N LYS A 76 0.18 31.76 30.04
CA LYS A 76 -0.05 32.44 31.31
C LYS A 76 -1.20 31.77 32.06
N ILE A 77 -0.95 31.35 33.30
CA ILE A 77 -1.92 30.68 34.16
C ILE A 77 -1.89 31.36 35.52
N ASN A 78 -3.04 31.80 36.03
CA ASN A 78 -3.16 32.49 37.31
C ASN A 78 -2.18 33.67 37.40
N ASP A 79 -2.22 34.56 36.41
CA ASP A 79 -1.32 35.70 36.24
C ASP A 79 0.19 35.40 36.12
N ASN A 80 0.61 34.13 36.07
CA ASN A 80 2.02 33.74 35.99
C ASN A 80 2.37 33.09 34.64
N TRP A 81 3.48 33.53 34.03
CA TRP A 81 4.00 32.93 32.81
C TRP A 81 4.72 31.61 33.10
N THR A 82 4.45 30.58 32.29
CA THR A 82 5.26 29.37 32.29
C THR A 82 6.63 29.63 31.68
N GLU A 83 7.56 28.69 31.93
CA GLU A 83 8.80 28.59 31.16
C GLU A 83 8.53 28.47 29.66
N TRP A 84 9.49 28.94 28.86
CA TRP A 84 9.46 28.76 27.41
C TRP A 84 9.67 27.30 27.04
N LYS A 85 8.78 26.76 26.21
CA LYS A 85 8.87 25.41 25.65
C LYS A 85 9.10 25.50 24.14
N SER A 86 10.00 24.68 23.60
CA SER A 86 10.19 24.58 22.16
C SER A 86 9.07 23.76 21.53
N PHE A 87 8.72 24.08 20.30
CA PHE A 87 8.00 23.14 19.46
C PHE A 87 8.92 21.95 19.13
N PRO A 88 8.41 20.70 19.16
CA PRO A 88 9.18 19.57 18.68
C PRO A 88 9.45 19.69 17.17
N GLU A 89 10.50 19.04 16.70
CA GLU A 89 10.72 18.93 15.27
C GLU A 89 9.63 18.06 14.63
N ALA A 90 9.15 18.46 13.46
CA ALA A 90 8.21 17.67 12.72
C ALA A 90 8.97 16.56 11.98
N HIS A 91 9.05 15.38 12.59
CA HIS A 91 9.78 14.26 12.01
C HIS A 91 8.96 13.58 10.90
N GLU A 92 9.55 13.42 9.71
CA GLU A 92 9.14 12.48 8.64
C GLU A 92 7.95 12.92 7.74
N GLY A 93 7.84 12.27 6.57
CA GLY A 93 6.69 12.30 5.65
C GLY A 93 6.79 13.23 4.43
N GLU A 94 5.67 13.41 3.72
CA GLU A 94 5.59 14.13 2.43
C GLU A 94 5.73 15.65 2.64
N ILE A 95 6.94 16.20 2.58
CA ILE A 95 7.16 17.64 2.72
C ILE A 95 7.40 18.25 1.35
N THR A 96 6.41 18.98 0.81
CA THR A 96 6.50 19.49 -0.57
C THR A 96 6.61 21.01 -0.67
N ASN A 97 6.08 21.78 0.28
CA ASN A 97 6.04 23.24 0.14
C ASN A 97 6.11 24.09 1.43
N ARG A 98 6.31 23.47 2.61
CA ARG A 98 6.42 24.19 3.90
C ARG A 98 7.25 23.41 4.91
N ILE A 99 7.80 24.08 5.92
CA ILE A 99 8.44 23.44 7.09
C ILE A 99 7.43 23.47 8.26
N PRO A 100 6.90 22.31 8.68
CA PRO A 100 6.01 22.24 9.84
C PRO A 100 6.75 22.32 11.18
N LEU A 101 6.09 22.88 12.18
CA LEU A 101 6.42 22.77 13.60
C LEU A 101 5.67 21.57 14.18
N GLY A 102 6.32 20.74 14.98
CA GLY A 102 5.68 19.58 15.62
C GLY A 102 4.50 19.97 16.51
N ALA A 103 3.47 19.13 16.57
CA ALA A 103 2.28 19.39 17.35
C ALA A 103 2.53 19.23 18.86
N VAL A 104 1.90 20.08 19.68
CA VAL A 104 1.88 19.97 21.14
C VAL A 104 0.46 20.12 21.67
N TYR A 105 0.16 19.46 22.79
CA TYR A 105 -1.16 19.47 23.41
C TYR A 105 -1.14 20.32 24.69
N ILE A 106 -2.19 21.13 24.87
CA ILE A 106 -2.41 21.96 26.05
C ILE A 106 -3.76 21.58 26.64
N ASP A 107 -3.74 20.90 27.78
CA ASP A 107 -4.96 20.44 28.47
C ASP A 107 -5.52 21.50 29.44
N ASN A 108 -4.69 22.46 29.85
CA ASN A 108 -5.05 23.47 30.84
C ASN A 108 -5.53 24.76 30.18
N ALA A 109 -6.57 25.36 30.77
CA ALA A 109 -6.96 26.73 30.44
C ALA A 109 -5.80 27.71 30.73
N PHE A 110 -5.63 28.69 29.85
CA PHE A 110 -4.66 29.77 30.01
C PHE A 110 -5.30 31.12 29.70
N GLU A 111 -4.73 32.19 30.25
CA GLU A 111 -5.17 33.58 30.05
C GLU A 111 -4.58 34.17 28.76
N ASP A 112 -3.28 33.96 28.55
CA ASP A 112 -2.52 34.50 27.43
C ASP A 112 -1.54 33.44 26.90
N ILE A 113 -1.19 33.54 25.62
CA ILE A 113 -0.15 32.74 24.98
C ILE A 113 0.84 33.67 24.27
N GLN A 114 2.12 33.30 24.29
CA GLN A 114 3.19 34.02 23.59
C GLN A 114 4.03 33.07 22.77
N PHE A 115 4.53 33.59 21.64
CA PHE A 115 5.41 32.89 20.71
C PHE A 115 6.71 33.65 20.51
N LYS A 116 7.81 32.92 20.31
CA LYS A 116 9.09 33.49 19.85
C LYS A 116 9.80 32.53 18.92
N VAL A 117 10.81 33.03 18.22
CA VAL A 117 11.80 32.24 17.48
C VAL A 117 13.19 32.56 17.98
N ASP A 118 14.12 31.61 17.86
CA ASP A 118 15.54 31.84 18.19
C ASP A 118 16.33 32.49 17.03
N LYS A 119 15.82 32.40 15.79
CA LYS A 119 16.42 32.97 14.59
C LYS A 119 15.39 33.75 13.80
N ALA A 120 15.68 35.03 13.58
CA ALA A 120 14.89 35.88 12.71
C ALA A 120 15.56 35.95 11.33
N ASP A 121 14.89 35.42 10.31
CA ASP A 121 15.38 35.35 8.92
C ASP A 121 14.31 35.85 7.92
N ASN A 122 13.42 36.73 8.37
CA ASN A 122 12.23 37.21 7.65
C ASN A 122 11.19 36.11 7.34
N SER A 123 11.29 34.93 7.96
CA SER A 123 10.23 33.92 7.89
C SER A 123 8.90 34.43 8.42
N LYS A 124 7.83 34.15 7.67
CA LYS A 124 6.45 34.21 8.16
C LYS A 124 6.10 32.86 8.75
N ILE A 125 5.90 32.83 10.05
CA ILE A 125 5.46 31.62 10.76
C ILE A 125 3.98 31.75 11.03
N VAL A 126 3.23 30.71 10.64
CA VAL A 126 1.83 30.53 10.95
C VAL A 126 1.74 29.62 12.17
N PHE A 127 1.31 30.14 13.31
CA PHE A 127 0.94 29.35 14.48
C PHE A 127 -0.53 29.00 14.40
N ARG A 128 -0.87 27.73 14.64
CA ARG A 128 -2.22 27.19 14.57
C ARG A 128 -2.63 26.67 15.94
N LEU A 129 -3.78 27.12 16.43
CA LEU A 129 -4.44 26.56 17.61
C LEU A 129 -5.69 25.85 17.10
N PHE A 130 -5.68 24.53 17.16
CA PHE A 130 -6.81 23.68 16.84
C PHE A 130 -7.53 23.29 18.15
N LEU A 131 -8.83 23.54 18.18
CA LEU A 131 -9.72 23.29 19.31
C LEU A 131 -10.85 22.38 18.79
N PRO A 132 -10.66 21.05 18.82
CA PRO A 132 -11.71 20.14 18.41
C PRO A 132 -12.87 20.23 19.39
N ASP A 133 -14.11 20.23 18.92
CA ASP A 133 -15.22 20.07 19.86
C ASP A 133 -15.23 18.65 20.41
N PHE A 134 -15.81 18.44 21.60
CA PHE A 134 -16.07 17.09 22.09
C PHE A 134 -16.89 16.32 21.04
N THR A 135 -16.45 15.11 20.71
CA THR A 135 -17.07 14.26 19.68
C THR A 135 -18.54 13.98 20.00
N GLU A 136 -18.91 13.88 21.28
CA GLU A 136 -20.31 13.72 21.71
C GLU A 136 -21.21 14.92 21.40
N ASN A 137 -20.63 16.12 21.20
CA ASN A 137 -21.35 17.36 20.89
C ASN A 137 -21.52 17.59 19.39
N LEU A 138 -20.85 16.81 18.55
CA LEU A 138 -21.01 16.82 17.10
C LEU A 138 -22.16 15.85 16.71
N LYS A 139 -23.14 16.29 15.91
CA LYS A 139 -24.42 15.57 15.71
C LYS A 139 -24.32 14.26 14.90
N GLU A 140 -25.33 13.40 15.16
CA GLU A 140 -25.67 12.06 14.62
C GLU A 140 -24.52 11.05 14.58
N LYS A 141 -24.47 10.21 15.62
CA LYS A 141 -23.74 8.94 15.65
C LYS A 141 -24.11 8.13 14.41
N HIS A 142 -23.32 8.22 13.35
CA HIS A 142 -23.43 7.26 12.27
C HIS A 142 -23.04 5.89 12.82
N ASN A 143 -23.86 4.89 12.48
CA ASN A 143 -23.73 3.55 13.00
C ASN A 143 -22.32 3.03 12.73
N ILE A 144 -21.63 2.60 13.80
CA ILE A 144 -20.40 1.80 13.74
C ILE A 144 -20.53 0.86 12.56
N LYS A 145 -19.71 1.04 11.52
CA LYS A 145 -19.80 0.21 10.32
C LYS A 145 -19.67 -1.24 10.74
N THR A 146 -20.70 -2.01 10.42
CA THR A 146 -20.76 -3.45 10.66
C THR A 146 -19.69 -4.11 9.79
N ALA A 147 -18.84 -4.92 10.42
CA ALA A 147 -17.85 -5.76 9.77
C ALA A 147 -18.49 -6.53 8.61
N ASN A 148 -17.98 -6.35 7.39
CA ASN A 148 -18.58 -6.96 6.19
C ASN A 148 -17.63 -7.87 5.41
N LYS A 149 -16.39 -8.06 5.89
CA LYS A 149 -15.43 -8.98 5.26
C LYS A 149 -14.96 -10.02 6.27
N GLN A 150 -15.78 -11.05 6.51
CA GLN A 150 -15.29 -12.28 7.11
C GLN A 150 -14.58 -13.07 6.01
N LEU A 151 -13.27 -13.24 6.17
CA LEU A 151 -12.48 -14.11 5.29
C LEU A 151 -12.88 -15.56 5.56
N ALA A 152 -13.00 -16.39 4.53
CA ALA A 152 -13.37 -17.80 4.71
C ALA A 152 -12.33 -18.49 5.60
N GLY A 153 -12.76 -19.03 6.75
CA GLY A 153 -11.88 -19.65 7.75
C GLY A 153 -11.04 -18.67 8.60
N GLY A 154 -10.94 -17.41 8.19
CA GLY A 154 -10.07 -16.40 8.83
C GLY A 154 -10.73 -15.60 9.96
N CYS A 155 -9.94 -14.78 10.64
CA CYS A 155 -10.43 -13.85 11.66
C CYS A 155 -11.50 -12.91 11.08
N ALA A 156 -12.48 -12.52 11.90
CA ALA A 156 -13.47 -11.54 11.49
C ALA A 156 -12.85 -10.14 11.45
N GLN A 157 -13.23 -9.33 10.46
CA GLN A 157 -12.88 -7.92 10.46
C GLN A 157 -13.42 -7.24 11.72
N LEU A 158 -12.59 -6.46 12.40
CA LEU A 158 -13.04 -5.70 13.57
C LEU A 158 -14.02 -4.61 13.16
N THR A 159 -14.94 -4.29 14.07
CA THR A 159 -15.69 -3.03 14.00
C THR A 159 -14.73 -1.86 14.21
N TYR A 160 -14.87 -0.83 13.39
CA TYR A 160 -14.07 0.38 13.48
C TYR A 160 -14.95 1.62 13.35
N GLN A 161 -14.45 2.73 13.87
CA GLN A 161 -14.98 4.07 13.58
C GLN A 161 -14.46 4.53 12.23
N GLY A 162 -15.35 4.62 11.25
CA GLY A 162 -15.04 5.20 9.95
C GLY A 162 -14.83 6.71 10.03
N ARG A 163 -14.40 7.32 8.93
CA ARG A 163 -14.13 8.77 8.89
C ARG A 163 -15.27 9.65 9.42
N ASN A 164 -16.50 9.35 9.04
CA ASN A 164 -17.66 10.13 9.47
C ASN A 164 -17.99 9.94 10.96
N ASP A 165 -17.47 8.88 11.60
CA ASP A 165 -17.71 8.60 13.00
C ASP A 165 -16.77 9.45 13.89
N TRP A 166 -15.49 9.53 13.53
CA TRP A 166 -14.53 10.36 14.26
C TRP A 166 -14.47 11.81 13.75
N CYS A 167 -15.10 12.13 12.62
CA CYS A 167 -15.24 13.50 12.11
C CYS A 167 -16.62 13.74 11.47
N PRO A 168 -17.65 13.79 12.33
CA PRO A 168 -19.04 13.96 11.90
C PRO A 168 -19.35 15.33 11.29
N SER A 169 -18.52 16.36 11.55
CA SER A 169 -18.64 17.69 10.93
C SER A 169 -18.32 17.68 9.42
N GLY A 170 -17.58 16.69 8.93
CA GLY A 170 -17.22 16.55 7.51
C GLY A 170 -16.16 17.54 7.01
N ASP A 171 -15.51 18.29 7.90
CA ASP A 171 -14.44 19.24 7.62
C ASP A 171 -13.04 18.60 7.53
N CYS A 172 -12.98 17.28 7.54
CA CYS A 172 -11.77 16.45 7.42
C CYS A 172 -11.81 15.51 6.18
N PRO A 173 -12.06 16.03 4.97
CA PRO A 173 -12.36 15.21 3.80
C PRO A 173 -11.27 14.17 3.49
N LYS A 174 -11.69 12.97 3.08
CA LYS A 174 -10.77 11.93 2.57
C LYS A 174 -10.21 12.37 1.22
N SER A 175 -8.90 12.33 1.07
CA SER A 175 -8.26 12.63 -0.22
C SER A 175 -8.26 11.42 -1.15
N SER A 176 -8.49 11.66 -2.44
CA SER A 176 -8.37 10.66 -3.50
C SER A 176 -6.97 10.59 -4.12
N SER A 177 -6.03 11.43 -3.66
CA SER A 177 -4.67 11.50 -4.23
C SER A 177 -3.77 10.31 -3.87
N PRO A 178 -3.82 9.72 -2.66
CA PRO A 178 -2.99 8.56 -2.33
C PRO A 178 -3.31 7.35 -3.22
N SER A 179 -2.26 6.68 -3.73
CA SER A 179 -2.39 5.53 -4.62
C SER A 179 -2.82 4.25 -3.89
N ALA A 180 -3.44 3.31 -4.61
CA ALA A 180 -3.65 1.96 -4.10
C ALA A 180 -2.31 1.20 -3.99
N ILE A 181 -2.23 0.26 -3.04
CA ILE A 181 -1.07 -0.60 -2.78
C ILE A 181 -1.51 -2.03 -2.44
N ASN A 182 -0.61 -2.99 -2.60
CA ASN A 182 -0.75 -4.33 -2.05
C ASN A 182 0.28 -4.51 -0.93
N PRO A 183 -0.12 -4.33 0.34
CA PRO A 183 0.85 -4.37 1.43
C PRO A 183 1.40 -5.79 1.63
N THR A 184 2.70 -5.87 1.86
CA THR A 184 3.42 -7.08 2.27
C THR A 184 3.91 -7.00 3.71
N HIS A 185 3.82 -5.81 4.34
CA HIS A 185 4.25 -5.54 5.69
C HIS A 185 3.20 -4.74 6.47
N ILE A 186 3.28 -4.77 7.79
CA ILE A 186 2.52 -3.92 8.70
C ILE A 186 3.52 -3.20 9.61
N VAL A 187 3.47 -1.87 9.61
CA VAL A 187 4.34 -1.02 10.43
C VAL A 187 3.52 -0.45 11.58
N VAL A 188 3.91 -0.79 12.81
CA VAL A 188 3.32 -0.29 14.05
C VAL A 188 4.01 1.00 14.47
N HIS A 189 3.19 2.01 14.75
CA HIS A 189 3.60 3.33 15.19
C HIS A 189 3.05 3.63 16.58
N HIS A 190 3.65 4.62 17.23
CA HIS A 190 2.95 5.43 18.23
C HIS A 190 2.70 6.83 17.67
N SER A 191 1.83 7.58 18.32
CA SER A 191 1.61 8.99 17.94
C SER A 191 2.64 9.96 18.52
N ALA A 192 3.40 9.53 19.55
CA ALA A 192 4.20 10.39 20.42
C ALA A 192 3.41 11.56 21.07
N GLY A 193 2.07 11.48 21.05
CA GLY A 193 1.15 12.53 21.45
C GLY A 193 0.34 12.18 22.70
N GLN A 194 -0.92 12.63 22.73
CA GLN A 194 -1.81 12.48 23.88
C GLN A 194 -2.05 11.01 24.25
N THR A 195 -1.50 10.56 25.39
CA THR A 195 -1.69 9.20 25.90
C THR A 195 -2.94 9.04 26.76
N ASN A 196 -3.42 10.12 27.38
CA ASN A 196 -4.58 10.10 28.28
C ASN A 196 -5.63 11.09 27.77
N SER A 197 -6.57 10.61 26.96
CA SER A 197 -7.71 11.40 26.50
C SER A 197 -9.02 10.76 26.94
N THR A 198 -10.01 11.59 27.28
CA THR A 198 -11.41 11.14 27.43
C THR A 198 -12.13 11.06 26.09
N ASP A 199 -11.52 11.58 25.02
CA ASP A 199 -12.09 11.65 23.68
C ASP A 199 -10.98 11.43 22.64
N TYR A 200 -10.73 10.17 22.27
CA TYR A 200 -9.71 9.83 21.29
C TYR A 200 -10.13 10.13 19.85
N ALA A 201 -11.43 10.18 19.54
CA ALA A 201 -11.91 10.64 18.24
C ALA A 201 -11.51 12.10 17.98
N ALA A 202 -11.58 12.96 19.00
CA ALA A 202 -11.03 14.33 18.93
C ALA A 202 -9.51 14.35 18.69
N VAL A 203 -8.77 13.42 19.31
CA VAL A 203 -7.32 13.26 19.07
C VAL A 203 -7.05 12.86 17.61
N VAL A 204 -7.84 11.95 17.03
CA VAL A 204 -7.74 11.58 15.61
C VAL A 204 -8.01 12.77 14.69
N ARG A 205 -9.01 13.63 14.99
CA ARG A 205 -9.22 14.90 14.27
C ARG A 205 -8.02 15.84 14.36
N GLY A 206 -7.40 15.92 15.54
CA GLY A 206 -6.15 16.65 15.73
C GLY A 206 -5.01 16.13 14.84
N TYR A 207 -4.85 14.82 14.73
CA TYR A 207 -3.85 14.24 13.80
C TYR A 207 -4.16 14.57 12.34
N TRP A 208 -5.43 14.56 11.94
CA TRP A 208 -5.81 14.99 10.59
C TRP A 208 -5.49 16.47 10.36
N ASP A 209 -5.88 17.39 11.26
CA ASP A 209 -5.58 18.82 11.13
C ASP A 209 -4.07 19.07 11.06
N TYR A 210 -3.30 18.41 11.92
CA TYR A 210 -1.85 18.56 11.91
C TYR A 210 -1.25 18.06 10.58
N HIS A 211 -1.60 16.85 10.14
CA HIS A 211 -1.05 16.28 8.90
C HIS A 211 -1.45 17.09 7.67
N VAL A 212 -2.72 17.49 7.54
CA VAL A 212 -3.21 18.16 6.33
C VAL A 212 -2.90 19.65 6.37
N ASN A 213 -3.26 20.34 7.46
CA ASN A 213 -3.23 21.79 7.49
C ASN A 213 -1.88 22.36 7.98
N SER A 214 -1.16 21.64 8.84
CA SER A 214 0.17 22.06 9.30
C SER A 214 1.30 21.48 8.44
N ARG A 215 1.25 20.19 8.09
CA ARG A 215 2.31 19.54 7.27
C ARG A 215 2.06 19.62 5.77
N GLY A 216 0.82 19.82 5.34
CA GLY A 216 0.46 19.91 3.93
C GLY A 216 0.28 18.55 3.24
N TRP A 217 0.05 17.48 4.00
CA TRP A 217 -0.19 16.15 3.44
C TRP A 217 -1.57 16.05 2.81
N ALA A 218 -1.73 15.08 1.90
CA ALA A 218 -3.03 14.81 1.29
C ALA A 218 -4.09 14.35 2.31
N ASP A 219 -3.67 13.65 3.36
CA ASP A 219 -4.55 13.10 4.39
C ASP A 219 -3.73 12.73 5.64
N ILE A 220 -4.41 12.31 6.72
CA ILE A 220 -3.80 11.67 7.88
C ILE A 220 -2.80 10.57 7.43
N GLY A 221 -1.61 10.50 8.02
CA GLY A 221 -0.53 9.65 7.48
C GLY A 221 -0.71 8.14 7.65
N TYR A 222 -1.44 7.72 8.69
CA TYR A 222 -1.64 6.31 9.03
C TYR A 222 -2.85 5.71 8.30
N ASN A 223 -2.80 4.41 8.03
CA ASN A 223 -3.94 3.66 7.50
C ASN A 223 -5.01 3.46 8.57
N TRP A 224 -4.57 3.09 9.77
CA TRP A 224 -5.43 2.74 10.90
C TRP A 224 -4.84 3.30 12.19
N LEU A 225 -5.70 3.56 13.17
CA LEU A 225 -5.29 3.99 14.51
C LEU A 225 -6.03 3.19 15.57
N VAL A 226 -5.36 2.85 16.66
CA VAL A 226 -5.94 2.11 17.79
C VAL A 226 -5.72 2.92 19.06
N ASP A 227 -6.79 3.22 19.79
CA ASP A 227 -6.67 3.91 21.08
C ASP A 227 -6.43 2.95 22.27
N PRO A 228 -5.97 3.46 23.43
CA PRO A 228 -5.78 2.66 24.63
C PRO A 228 -7.05 1.97 25.15
N ASN A 229 -8.25 2.46 24.79
CA ASN A 229 -9.53 1.87 25.17
C ASN A 229 -9.95 0.70 24.25
N GLY A 230 -9.18 0.42 23.19
CA GLY A 230 -9.47 -0.66 22.24
C GLY A 230 -10.33 -0.25 21.06
N VAL A 231 -10.55 1.04 20.81
CA VAL A 231 -11.28 1.49 19.62
C VAL A 231 -10.35 1.60 18.43
N LEU A 232 -10.76 1.01 17.30
CA LEU A 232 -10.09 1.10 16.00
C LEU A 232 -10.71 2.23 15.17
N TYR A 233 -9.87 3.06 14.55
CA TYR A 233 -10.27 4.20 13.72
C TYR A 233 -9.69 4.06 12.31
N GLU A 234 -10.51 4.35 11.30
CA GLU A 234 -10.09 4.43 9.90
C GLU A 234 -9.31 5.73 9.64
N GLY A 235 -8.04 5.64 9.24
CA GLY A 235 -7.26 6.75 8.70
C GLY A 235 -7.41 6.85 7.18
N ARG A 236 -6.33 6.55 6.43
CA ARG A 236 -6.39 6.38 4.96
C ARG A 236 -7.19 5.12 4.55
N GLY A 237 -7.26 4.12 5.44
CA GLY A 237 -7.99 2.88 5.24
C GLY A 237 -7.20 1.80 4.49
N ASP A 238 -7.93 0.77 4.06
CA ASP A 238 -7.38 -0.46 3.49
C ASP A 238 -6.71 -0.26 2.11
N ARG A 239 -5.53 -0.86 1.92
CA ARG A 239 -4.78 -0.87 0.65
C ARG A 239 -4.53 0.51 0.01
N ILE A 240 -4.40 1.55 0.83
CA ILE A 240 -4.05 2.90 0.39
C ILE A 240 -2.64 3.26 0.87
N ARG A 241 -1.82 3.85 0.00
CA ARG A 241 -0.47 4.31 0.33
C ARG A 241 -0.48 5.27 1.52
N GLY A 242 0.28 4.93 2.56
CA GLY A 242 0.50 5.75 3.75
C GLY A 242 1.40 6.96 3.53
N ALA A 243 1.52 7.80 4.56
CA ALA A 243 2.61 8.78 4.72
C ALA A 243 3.25 8.64 6.12
N HIS A 244 3.32 7.42 6.62
CA HIS A 244 3.75 7.09 7.97
C HIS A 244 5.18 6.57 8.03
N SER A 245 5.70 5.96 6.96
CA SER A 245 7.07 5.45 6.89
C SER A 245 7.61 5.59 5.46
N PRO A 246 8.42 6.63 5.16
CA PRO A 246 8.81 6.99 3.79
C PRO A 246 9.25 5.82 2.88
N CYS A 247 10.06 4.90 3.41
CA CYS A 247 10.61 3.78 2.67
C CYS A 247 9.74 2.51 2.66
N MET A 248 8.62 2.52 3.38
CA MET A 248 7.66 1.40 3.41
C MET A 248 6.23 1.80 3.02
N ASN A 249 5.94 3.09 2.83
CA ASN A 249 4.59 3.60 2.52
C ASN A 249 3.92 2.89 1.32
N ALA A 250 4.71 2.48 0.32
CA ALA A 250 4.21 1.82 -0.89
C ALA A 250 3.91 0.32 -0.72
N ILE A 251 4.35 -0.29 0.38
CA ILE A 251 4.30 -1.74 0.60
C ILE A 251 3.74 -2.13 1.99
N SER A 252 3.24 -1.17 2.78
CA SER A 252 2.84 -1.47 4.15
C SER A 252 1.52 -0.83 4.59
N THR A 253 0.84 -1.52 5.51
CA THR A 253 -0.23 -0.95 6.33
C THR A 253 0.39 -0.25 7.54
N GLY A 254 0.17 1.04 7.70
CA GLY A 254 0.60 1.78 8.90
C GLY A 254 -0.48 1.83 9.97
N ILE A 255 -0.20 1.27 11.15
CA ILE A 255 -1.11 1.29 12.31
C ILE A 255 -0.52 2.16 13.42
N CYS A 256 -1.20 3.25 13.80
CA CYS A 256 -0.79 4.09 14.92
C CYS A 256 -1.51 3.71 16.22
N TYR A 257 -0.76 3.20 17.19
CA TYR A 257 -1.22 3.04 18.56
C TYR A 257 -1.19 4.42 19.27
N ILE A 258 -2.36 4.97 19.61
CA ILE A 258 -2.51 6.37 20.04
C ILE A 258 -1.95 6.56 21.45
N GLY A 259 -0.86 7.32 21.54
CA GLY A 259 -0.17 7.69 22.78
C GLY A 259 1.33 7.86 22.58
N ASN A 260 2.04 8.04 23.70
CA ASN A 260 3.49 8.07 23.81
C ASN A 260 3.96 6.87 24.67
N TYR A 261 4.62 5.90 24.03
CA TYR A 261 5.08 4.67 24.66
C TYR A 261 6.60 4.61 24.88
N ASP A 262 7.28 5.76 24.86
CA ASP A 262 8.60 5.86 25.49
C ASP A 262 8.49 5.93 27.01
N THR A 263 7.38 6.48 27.52
CA THR A 263 7.18 6.74 28.95
C THR A 263 5.98 6.01 29.55
N PHE A 264 5.01 5.59 28.73
CA PHE A 264 3.85 4.82 29.17
C PHE A 264 3.90 3.37 28.68
N GLU A 265 3.24 2.48 29.40
CA GLU A 265 2.97 1.12 28.95
C GLU A 265 1.70 1.09 28.07
N PRO A 266 1.71 0.33 26.96
CA PRO A 266 0.50 0.04 26.20
C PRO A 266 -0.60 -0.62 27.04
N ALA A 267 -1.83 -0.12 26.92
CA ALA A 267 -2.99 -0.67 27.65
C ALA A 267 -3.44 -1.99 27.03
N THR A 268 -3.84 -2.95 27.87
CA THR A 268 -4.26 -4.29 27.43
C THR A 268 -5.40 -4.27 26.40
N ALA A 269 -6.40 -3.40 26.59
CA ALA A 269 -7.54 -3.29 25.68
C ALA A 269 -7.09 -2.88 24.27
N GLY A 270 -6.32 -1.81 24.17
CA GLY A 270 -5.73 -1.39 22.90
C GLY A 270 -4.78 -2.43 22.28
N LEU A 271 -3.95 -3.10 23.09
CA LEU A 271 -3.06 -4.16 22.57
C LEU A 271 -3.85 -5.35 21.99
N ASN A 272 -4.96 -5.73 22.63
CA ASN A 272 -5.83 -6.78 22.10
C ASN A 272 -6.42 -6.37 20.75
N THR A 273 -6.98 -5.17 20.64
CA THR A 273 -7.49 -4.63 19.36
C THR A 273 -6.39 -4.56 18.29
N LEU A 274 -5.18 -4.15 18.65
CA LEU A 274 -4.04 -4.12 17.73
C LEU A 274 -3.73 -5.53 17.19
N LYS A 275 -3.65 -6.54 18.07
CA LYS A 275 -3.40 -7.95 17.68
C LYS A 275 -4.53 -8.52 16.83
N ASP A 276 -5.77 -8.33 17.25
CA ASP A 276 -6.96 -8.80 16.54
C ASP A 276 -7.01 -8.17 15.14
N PHE A 277 -6.70 -6.88 15.02
CA PHE A 277 -6.64 -6.21 13.73
C PHE A 277 -5.48 -6.70 12.86
N ILE A 278 -4.27 -6.88 13.41
CA ILE A 278 -3.12 -7.45 12.70
C ILE A 278 -3.45 -8.84 12.17
N ALA A 279 -4.10 -9.70 12.97
CA ALA A 279 -4.48 -11.04 12.57
C ALA A 279 -5.40 -11.03 11.33
N TRP A 280 -6.41 -10.16 11.34
CA TRP A 280 -7.30 -9.98 10.20
C TRP A 280 -6.59 -9.36 8.99
N ASP A 281 -5.84 -8.27 9.17
CA ASP A 281 -5.17 -7.53 8.09
C ASP A 281 -4.12 -8.40 7.39
N ALA A 282 -3.36 -9.16 8.18
CA ALA A 282 -2.35 -10.09 7.67
C ALA A 282 -2.98 -11.27 6.91
N THR A 283 -4.09 -11.82 7.42
CA THR A 283 -4.84 -12.88 6.69
C THR A 283 -5.39 -12.35 5.37
N ASP A 284 -5.96 -11.13 5.35
CA ASP A 284 -6.50 -10.51 4.12
C ASP A 284 -5.42 -10.26 3.05
N LYS A 285 -4.20 -10.00 3.49
CA LYS A 285 -3.08 -9.58 2.65
C LYS A 285 -2.04 -10.67 2.42
N ASN A 286 -2.31 -11.89 2.92
CA ASN A 286 -1.39 -13.01 2.83
C ASN A 286 0.00 -12.67 3.40
N ILE A 287 0.03 -12.05 4.58
CA ILE A 287 1.26 -11.66 5.28
C ILE A 287 1.55 -12.67 6.39
N ASP A 288 2.68 -13.38 6.31
CA ASP A 288 3.15 -14.21 7.42
C ASP A 288 3.73 -13.31 8.53
N VAL A 289 3.06 -13.28 9.68
CA VAL A 289 3.46 -12.45 10.82
C VAL A 289 4.73 -12.92 11.55
N THR A 290 5.26 -14.10 11.23
CA THR A 290 6.39 -14.74 11.95
C THR A 290 7.73 -14.66 11.22
N VAL A 291 7.75 -14.13 10.01
CA VAL A 291 8.95 -14.06 9.16
C VAL A 291 9.33 -12.61 8.83
N SER A 292 10.55 -12.47 8.30
CA SER A 292 11.02 -11.23 7.68
C SER A 292 11.16 -11.40 6.17
N SER A 293 10.88 -10.32 5.44
CA SER A 293 10.96 -10.26 3.98
C SER A 293 11.92 -9.16 3.54
N TYR A 294 12.53 -9.33 2.36
CA TYR A 294 13.46 -8.34 1.82
C TYR A 294 12.73 -7.05 1.41
N VAL A 295 13.19 -5.91 1.91
CA VAL A 295 12.71 -4.58 1.54
C VAL A 295 13.80 -3.88 0.73
N SER A 296 13.60 -3.79 -0.59
CA SER A 296 14.57 -3.22 -1.52
C SER A 296 15.00 -1.79 -1.17
N ALA A 297 14.06 -0.94 -0.74
CA ALA A 297 14.33 0.43 -0.33
C ALA A 297 15.27 0.54 0.88
N LEU A 298 15.34 -0.50 1.71
CA LEU A 298 16.16 -0.57 2.91
C LEU A 298 17.41 -1.45 2.73
N GLY A 299 17.49 -2.20 1.62
CA GLY A 299 18.63 -3.06 1.31
C GLY A 299 18.75 -4.30 2.21
N GLY A 300 17.68 -4.68 2.93
CA GLY A 300 17.72 -5.78 3.89
C GLY A 300 16.35 -6.32 4.26
N ASN A 301 16.34 -7.38 5.09
CA ASN A 301 15.11 -8.01 5.56
C ASN A 301 14.53 -7.26 6.76
N ILE A 302 13.21 -7.02 6.72
CA ILE A 302 12.44 -6.44 7.81
C ILE A 302 11.38 -7.44 8.24
N GLU A 303 11.14 -7.57 9.54
CA GLU A 303 10.02 -8.35 10.07
C GLU A 303 8.71 -7.87 9.43
N ASN A 304 7.90 -8.80 8.94
CA ASN A 304 6.64 -8.47 8.26
C ASN A 304 5.69 -7.66 9.17
N ILE A 305 5.78 -7.87 10.49
CA ILE A 305 5.23 -6.97 11.50
C ILE A 305 6.39 -6.28 12.23
N SER A 306 6.56 -4.99 12.00
CA SER A 306 7.69 -4.22 12.52
C SER A 306 7.26 -2.92 13.19
N GLY A 307 8.14 -2.34 13.99
CA GLY A 307 8.00 -0.97 14.46
C GLY A 307 8.61 -0.01 13.45
N HIS A 308 8.19 1.25 13.44
CA HIS A 308 8.76 2.23 12.51
C HIS A 308 10.30 2.32 12.60
N LYS A 309 10.86 2.25 13.81
CA LYS A 309 12.29 2.22 14.09
C LYS A 309 13.05 1.10 13.38
N ASP A 310 12.40 -0.01 13.03
CA ASP A 310 13.04 -1.16 12.41
C ASP A 310 13.35 -0.93 10.93
N GLY A 311 12.92 0.17 10.32
CA GLY A 311 13.26 0.55 8.94
C GLY A 311 14.72 0.99 8.70
N PHE A 312 15.68 0.39 9.43
CA PHE A 312 17.13 0.66 9.54
C PHE A 312 17.80 1.68 8.59
N ASP A 313 18.63 2.54 9.21
CA ASP A 313 19.54 3.58 8.67
C ASP A 313 20.72 3.10 7.78
N GLN A 314 20.72 1.89 7.20
CA GLN A 314 21.94 1.38 6.51
C GLN A 314 22.21 1.94 5.11
N TYR A 315 21.26 2.64 4.49
CA TYR A 315 21.52 3.39 3.26
C TYR A 315 20.74 4.71 3.27
N PRO A 316 21.40 5.86 3.45
CA PRO A 316 20.77 7.14 3.19
C PRO A 316 20.64 7.30 1.67
N THR A 317 19.64 6.64 1.08
CA THR A 317 18.89 7.38 0.09
C THR A 317 18.19 8.51 0.85
N LYS A 318 18.09 9.67 0.23
CA LYS A 318 17.70 10.95 0.85
C LYS A 318 16.31 10.93 1.55
N ASP A 319 15.59 9.81 1.46
CA ASP A 319 14.16 9.73 1.71
C ASP A 319 13.77 8.80 2.88
N CYS A 320 14.67 7.97 3.45
CA CYS A 320 14.38 7.19 4.67
C CYS A 320 14.70 7.97 5.95
N THR A 321 13.90 7.81 7.00
CA THR A 321 14.03 8.57 8.25
C THR A 321 14.27 7.68 9.46
N SER A 322 15.21 8.10 10.31
CA SER A 322 15.48 7.47 11.60
C SER A 322 14.48 7.96 12.66
N THR A 323 14.02 7.05 13.51
CA THR A 323 12.99 7.35 14.51
C THR A 323 13.09 6.43 15.73
N VAL A 324 12.49 6.87 16.84
CA VAL A 324 12.29 6.05 18.05
C VAL A 324 10.91 5.39 18.09
N CYS A 325 10.00 5.79 17.18
CA CYS A 325 8.65 5.23 17.04
C CYS A 325 8.72 3.71 16.80
N PRO A 326 7.90 2.85 17.46
CA PRO A 326 6.71 3.14 18.25
C PRO A 326 6.97 3.42 19.75
N GLY A 327 8.18 3.82 20.11
CA GLY A 327 8.60 4.03 21.48
C GLY A 327 9.00 2.73 22.17
N ALA A 328 9.89 2.84 23.15
CA ALA A 328 10.57 1.67 23.73
C ALA A 328 9.61 0.59 24.27
N ASN A 329 8.55 0.97 24.99
CA ASN A 329 7.67 0.02 25.67
C ASN A 329 6.74 -0.72 24.69
N LEU A 330 6.32 -0.08 23.60
CA LEU A 330 5.53 -0.75 22.56
C LEU A 330 6.43 -1.58 21.63
N HIS A 331 7.61 -1.05 21.26
CA HIS A 331 8.57 -1.76 20.42
C HIS A 331 9.00 -3.09 21.05
N ASN A 332 9.28 -3.09 22.36
CA ASN A 332 9.62 -4.31 23.12
C ASN A 332 8.52 -5.39 23.10
N LYS A 333 7.27 -5.05 22.75
CA LYS A 333 6.16 -6.01 22.65
C LYS A 333 5.98 -6.59 21.25
N LEU A 334 6.67 -6.10 20.22
CA LEU A 334 6.45 -6.53 18.84
C LEU A 334 6.68 -8.02 18.63
N GLN A 335 7.70 -8.61 19.27
CA GLN A 335 7.91 -10.06 19.21
C GLN A 335 6.75 -10.83 19.86
N THR A 336 6.26 -10.37 21.01
CA THR A 336 5.10 -10.98 21.67
C THR A 336 3.83 -10.82 20.82
N ILE A 337 3.64 -9.67 20.17
CA ILE A 337 2.53 -9.43 19.25
C ILE A 337 2.57 -10.43 18.09
N ARG A 338 3.73 -10.62 17.45
CA ARG A 338 3.89 -11.63 16.37
C ARG A 338 3.53 -13.03 16.85
N ASN A 339 4.07 -13.45 18.00
CA ASN A 339 3.81 -14.77 18.57
C ASN A 339 2.34 -14.97 18.96
N ASP A 340 1.72 -13.97 19.58
CA ASP A 340 0.32 -14.02 20.00
C ASP A 340 -0.60 -14.11 18.78
N VAL A 341 -0.37 -13.29 17.75
CA VAL A 341 -1.16 -13.33 16.50
C VAL A 341 -0.99 -14.67 15.80
N ALA A 342 0.23 -15.19 15.69
CA ALA A 342 0.48 -16.50 15.10
C ALA A 342 -0.23 -17.65 15.85
N ALA A 343 -0.52 -17.46 17.14
CA ALA A 343 -1.24 -18.42 17.97
C ALA A 343 -2.78 -18.27 17.88
N TYR A 344 -3.31 -17.27 17.18
CA TYR A 344 -4.75 -17.12 17.01
C TYR A 344 -5.28 -18.24 16.13
N SER A 345 -6.28 -18.98 16.61
CA SER A 345 -6.89 -20.09 15.85
C SER A 345 -7.58 -19.65 14.56
N CYS A 346 -7.91 -18.36 14.43
CA CYS A 346 -8.50 -17.78 13.23
C CYS A 346 -7.47 -17.13 12.31
N TYR A 347 -6.21 -16.96 12.76
CA TYR A 347 -5.17 -16.42 11.92
C TYR A 347 -4.74 -17.50 10.94
N ILE A 348 -4.76 -17.13 9.66
CA ILE A 348 -4.33 -18.00 8.59
C ILE A 348 -2.97 -17.51 8.13
N SER A 349 -1.93 -18.30 8.38
CA SER A 349 -0.58 -17.96 7.91
C SER A 349 -0.50 -18.13 6.40
N SER A 350 0.11 -17.15 5.72
CA SER A 350 0.44 -17.28 4.29
C SER A 350 1.41 -18.44 4.02
N ALA A 351 2.12 -18.94 5.03
CA ALA A 351 2.95 -20.14 4.90
C ALA A 351 2.13 -21.42 4.70
N ASN A 352 0.85 -21.42 5.09
CA ASN A 352 -0.03 -22.57 4.93
C ASN A 352 -0.90 -22.46 3.68
N ALA A 353 -1.12 -21.26 3.14
CA ALA A 353 -1.79 -21.08 1.86
C ALA A 353 -0.98 -21.78 0.74
N PRO A 354 -1.63 -22.35 -0.28
CA PRO A 354 -0.90 -22.96 -1.38
C PRO A 354 -0.11 -21.91 -2.18
N ASP A 355 0.88 -22.36 -2.95
CA ASP A 355 1.56 -21.49 -3.91
C ASP A 355 0.61 -21.05 -5.05
N THR A 356 0.98 -19.97 -5.75
CA THR A 356 0.25 -19.57 -6.96
C THR A 356 0.47 -20.61 -8.06
N PRO A 357 -0.58 -21.10 -8.76
CA PRO A 357 -0.36 -22.03 -9.86
C PRO A 357 0.42 -21.35 -10.99
N SER A 358 1.64 -21.84 -11.27
CA SER A 358 2.49 -21.37 -12.38
C SER A 358 2.39 -22.29 -13.62
N SER A 359 2.15 -23.58 -13.41
CA SER A 359 2.05 -24.59 -14.48
C SER A 359 0.60 -24.90 -14.82
N PHE A 360 0.07 -24.23 -15.85
CA PHE A 360 -1.29 -24.49 -16.34
C PHE A 360 -1.49 -24.16 -17.82
N SER A 361 -2.53 -24.74 -18.41
CA SER A 361 -2.93 -24.52 -19.80
C SER A 361 -4.42 -24.27 -19.93
N VAL A 362 -4.81 -23.50 -20.94
CA VAL A 362 -6.18 -23.11 -21.26
C VAL A 362 -6.45 -23.51 -22.71
N ILE A 363 -6.99 -24.72 -22.87
CA ILE A 363 -7.10 -25.40 -24.17
C ILE A 363 -8.56 -25.48 -24.61
N ARG A 364 -8.85 -24.99 -25.81
CA ARG A 364 -10.19 -25.08 -26.40
C ARG A 364 -10.65 -26.54 -26.50
N LYS A 365 -11.88 -26.83 -26.07
CA LYS A 365 -12.52 -28.16 -26.22
C LYS A 365 -13.62 -28.18 -27.26
N SER A 366 -14.39 -27.11 -27.37
CA SER A 366 -15.50 -27.01 -28.32
C SER A 366 -15.69 -25.58 -28.81
N THR A 367 -16.80 -25.33 -29.51
CA THR A 367 -17.17 -24.00 -29.99
C THR A 367 -17.53 -23.04 -28.86
N THR A 368 -17.82 -23.55 -27.67
CA THR A 368 -18.28 -22.76 -26.50
C THR A 368 -17.70 -23.27 -25.19
N SER A 369 -16.62 -24.07 -25.22
CA SER A 369 -16.00 -24.58 -24.00
C SER A 369 -14.48 -24.71 -24.09
N VAL A 370 -13.85 -24.60 -22.93
CA VAL A 370 -12.40 -24.68 -22.72
C VAL A 370 -12.12 -25.62 -21.55
N GLU A 371 -10.98 -26.31 -21.61
CA GLU A 371 -10.42 -27.11 -20.53
C GLU A 371 -9.20 -26.38 -19.98
N ILE A 372 -9.19 -26.16 -18.67
CA ILE A 372 -8.08 -25.66 -17.91
C ILE A 372 -7.41 -26.86 -17.25
N LYS A 373 -6.13 -27.09 -17.55
CA LYS A 373 -5.33 -28.12 -16.89
C LYS A 373 -4.27 -27.45 -16.04
N ILE A 374 -4.27 -27.76 -14.75
CA ILE A 374 -3.39 -27.18 -13.75
C ILE A 374 -2.49 -28.32 -13.23
N LYS A 375 -1.18 -28.12 -13.12
CA LYS A 375 -0.35 -29.03 -12.34
C LYS A 375 -0.76 -28.94 -10.87
N SER A 376 -0.82 -30.07 -10.17
CA SER A 376 -1.14 -30.05 -8.75
C SER A 376 -0.15 -29.18 -7.97
N VAL A 377 -0.67 -28.19 -7.27
CA VAL A 377 0.09 -27.34 -6.33
C VAL A 377 0.15 -28.05 -4.97
N ALA A 378 1.30 -28.01 -4.31
CA ALA A 378 1.46 -28.56 -2.97
C ALA A 378 0.46 -27.92 -2.00
N THR A 379 -0.03 -28.67 -1.02
CA THR A 379 -1.04 -28.28 -0.02
C THR A 379 -2.42 -27.87 -0.54
N ALA A 380 -2.60 -27.64 -1.85
CA ALA A 380 -3.88 -27.29 -2.44
C ALA A 380 -4.88 -28.45 -2.40
N THR A 381 -6.11 -28.18 -1.96
CA THR A 381 -7.24 -29.12 -1.98
C THR A 381 -8.25 -28.79 -3.08
N LYS A 382 -8.24 -27.55 -3.58
CA LYS A 382 -9.09 -27.06 -4.67
C LYS A 382 -8.40 -25.98 -5.51
N TYR A 383 -9.02 -25.63 -6.63
CA TYR A 383 -8.62 -24.57 -7.53
C TYR A 383 -9.83 -23.71 -7.91
N GLY A 384 -9.66 -22.39 -7.86
CA GLY A 384 -10.64 -21.43 -8.35
C GLY A 384 -10.28 -20.97 -9.76
N VAL A 385 -11.28 -20.86 -10.65
CA VAL A 385 -11.11 -20.35 -12.01
C VAL A 385 -11.84 -19.03 -12.16
N TYR A 386 -11.13 -18.02 -12.66
CA TYR A 386 -11.63 -16.68 -12.90
C TYR A 386 -11.65 -16.37 -14.38
N LYS A 387 -12.71 -15.70 -14.84
CA LYS A 387 -12.90 -15.29 -16.23
C LYS A 387 -12.94 -13.77 -16.35
N SER A 388 -12.38 -13.24 -17.43
CA SER A 388 -12.53 -11.86 -17.87
C SER A 388 -12.69 -11.77 -19.40
N THR A 389 -13.35 -10.73 -19.89
CA THR A 389 -13.44 -10.38 -21.32
C THR A 389 -12.64 -9.13 -21.68
N ASP A 390 -12.21 -8.37 -20.68
CA ASP A 390 -11.46 -7.11 -20.85
C ASP A 390 -10.05 -7.17 -20.22
N ASN A 391 -9.70 -8.31 -19.62
CA ASN A 391 -8.44 -8.54 -18.92
C ASN A 391 -8.17 -7.62 -17.73
N THR A 392 -9.19 -6.92 -17.23
CA THR A 392 -9.10 -6.02 -16.07
C THR A 392 -10.02 -6.48 -14.94
N THR A 393 -11.25 -6.87 -15.27
CA THR A 393 -12.26 -7.29 -14.29
C THR A 393 -12.45 -8.79 -14.36
N TYR A 394 -12.09 -9.48 -13.29
CA TYR A 394 -12.15 -10.94 -13.19
C TYR A 394 -13.28 -11.40 -12.27
N GLN A 395 -14.06 -12.38 -12.71
CA GLN A 395 -15.09 -13.03 -11.90
C GLN A 395 -14.81 -14.52 -11.73
N LYS A 396 -14.95 -15.04 -10.50
CA LYS A 396 -14.84 -16.48 -10.24
C LYS A 396 -16.03 -17.18 -10.89
N VAL A 397 -15.75 -18.14 -11.76
CA VAL A 397 -16.77 -18.89 -12.53
C VAL A 397 -16.87 -20.35 -12.13
N GLU A 398 -15.83 -20.91 -11.51
CA GLU A 398 -15.79 -22.32 -11.09
C GLU A 398 -14.84 -22.51 -9.89
N GLU A 399 -15.10 -23.55 -9.10
CA GLU A 399 -14.20 -24.07 -8.08
C GLU A 399 -14.22 -25.60 -8.07
N SER A 400 -13.05 -26.23 -8.19
CA SER A 400 -12.98 -27.69 -8.28
C SER A 400 -11.81 -28.27 -7.50
N SER A 401 -11.99 -29.48 -6.95
CA SER A 401 -10.87 -30.31 -6.47
C SER A 401 -10.11 -31.02 -7.60
N SER A 402 -10.65 -30.99 -8.82
CA SER A 402 -9.99 -31.52 -10.01
C SER A 402 -8.95 -30.53 -10.53
N THR A 403 -7.81 -31.05 -10.99
CA THR A 403 -6.79 -30.31 -11.74
C THR A 403 -7.14 -30.13 -13.23
N SER A 404 -8.19 -30.80 -13.71
CA SER A 404 -8.77 -30.59 -15.04
C SER A 404 -10.18 -30.03 -14.89
N ILE A 405 -10.38 -28.79 -15.31
CA ILE A 405 -11.60 -28.01 -15.10
C ILE A 405 -12.15 -27.57 -16.45
N THR A 406 -13.44 -27.80 -16.71
CA THR A 406 -14.07 -27.37 -17.96
C THR A 406 -15.01 -26.20 -17.71
N ILE A 407 -14.80 -25.10 -18.44
CA ILE A 407 -15.74 -23.97 -18.46
C ILE A 407 -16.57 -24.06 -19.74
N ASN A 408 -17.89 -24.04 -19.58
CA ASN A 408 -18.86 -24.13 -20.66
C ASN A 408 -19.54 -22.77 -20.92
N ASN A 409 -20.37 -22.73 -21.96
CA ASN A 409 -21.20 -21.56 -22.33
C ASN A 409 -20.36 -20.30 -22.57
N LEU A 410 -19.16 -20.45 -23.13
CA LEU A 410 -18.35 -19.33 -23.61
C LEU A 410 -18.95 -18.75 -24.89
N ILE A 411 -18.80 -17.43 -25.06
CA ILE A 411 -19.27 -16.74 -26.25
C ILE A 411 -18.27 -17.03 -27.37
N GLN A 412 -18.78 -17.57 -28.47
CA GLN A 412 -17.98 -17.87 -29.65
C GLN A 412 -17.46 -16.59 -30.29
N GLY A 413 -16.18 -16.59 -30.68
CA GLY A 413 -15.49 -15.50 -31.36
C GLY A 413 -14.93 -14.43 -30.43
N GLU A 414 -15.26 -14.47 -29.13
CA GLU A 414 -14.73 -13.54 -28.15
C GLU A 414 -13.51 -14.11 -27.43
N VAL A 415 -12.56 -13.23 -27.11
CA VAL A 415 -11.45 -13.57 -26.22
C VAL A 415 -11.96 -13.76 -24.81
N THR A 416 -11.51 -14.84 -24.19
CA THR A 416 -11.77 -15.14 -22.80
C THR A 416 -10.44 -15.26 -22.09
N TYR A 417 -10.20 -14.37 -21.13
CA TYR A 417 -9.05 -14.38 -20.24
C TYR A 417 -9.36 -15.23 -19.01
N ILE A 418 -8.38 -16.01 -18.58
CA ILE A 418 -8.48 -16.96 -17.50
C ILE A 418 -7.33 -16.74 -16.52
N LYS A 419 -7.69 -16.66 -15.23
CA LYS A 419 -6.75 -16.77 -14.12
C LYS A 419 -7.15 -17.93 -13.22
N VAL A 420 -6.18 -18.55 -12.58
CA VAL A 420 -6.39 -19.62 -11.61
C VAL A 420 -5.80 -19.26 -10.25
N GLU A 421 -6.40 -19.77 -9.18
CA GLU A 421 -5.85 -19.72 -7.82
C GLU A 421 -5.90 -21.12 -7.22
N ALA A 422 -5.00 -21.41 -6.30
CA ALA A 422 -5.01 -22.63 -5.50
C ALA A 422 -5.61 -22.34 -4.12
N ILE A 423 -6.30 -23.32 -3.56
CA ILE A 423 -7.12 -23.16 -2.36
C ILE A 423 -6.89 -24.36 -1.45
N ASN A 424 -6.74 -24.12 -0.15
CA ASN A 424 -6.86 -25.15 0.87
C ASN A 424 -7.68 -24.63 2.07
N ASP A 425 -7.74 -25.41 3.15
CA ASP A 425 -8.48 -25.03 4.35
C ASP A 425 -7.86 -23.81 5.07
N ASP A 426 -6.56 -23.58 4.83
CA ASP A 426 -5.75 -22.47 5.32
C ASP A 426 -5.65 -21.32 4.29
N GLY A 427 -6.64 -21.14 3.41
CA GLY A 427 -6.74 -19.96 2.55
C GLY A 427 -6.48 -20.20 1.06
N VAL A 428 -6.12 -19.12 0.37
CA VAL A 428 -6.01 -19.07 -1.09
C VAL A 428 -4.71 -18.41 -1.52
N SER A 429 -4.16 -18.86 -2.63
CA SER A 429 -3.00 -18.23 -3.24
C SER A 429 -3.37 -16.93 -3.98
N GLU A 430 -2.36 -16.17 -4.38
CA GLU A 430 -2.54 -15.11 -5.38
C GLU A 430 -3.06 -15.71 -6.69
N LYS A 431 -3.69 -14.88 -7.53
CA LYS A 431 -4.15 -15.32 -8.85
C LYS A 431 -2.98 -15.38 -9.82
N SER A 432 -2.97 -16.39 -10.68
CA SER A 432 -1.98 -16.55 -11.74
C SER A 432 -1.90 -15.33 -12.67
N THR A 433 -0.82 -15.25 -13.46
CA THR A 433 -0.82 -14.47 -14.70
C THR A 433 -1.97 -14.94 -15.61
N PRO A 434 -2.52 -14.05 -16.45
CA PRO A 434 -3.64 -14.41 -17.30
C PRO A 434 -3.20 -15.23 -18.52
N LEU A 435 -3.95 -16.28 -18.80
CA LEU A 435 -3.95 -16.99 -20.08
C LEU A 435 -5.23 -16.65 -20.85
N ALA A 436 -5.28 -16.85 -22.17
CA ALA A 436 -6.48 -16.56 -22.94
C ALA A 436 -6.80 -17.61 -24.01
N VAL A 437 -8.07 -17.60 -24.42
CA VAL A 437 -8.60 -18.49 -25.44
C VAL A 437 -9.64 -17.75 -26.28
N ILE A 438 -9.73 -18.09 -27.56
CA ILE A 438 -10.87 -17.73 -28.41
C ILE A 438 -11.55 -19.03 -28.85
N THR A 439 -12.81 -19.22 -28.45
CA THR A 439 -13.61 -20.38 -28.87
C THR A 439 -14.33 -20.11 -30.19
N SER A 440 -14.34 -21.04 -31.14
CA SER A 440 -15.13 -20.90 -32.36
C SER A 440 -15.54 -22.23 -32.99
N GLN A 441 -16.31 -22.22 -34.07
CA GLN A 441 -16.62 -23.42 -34.86
C GLN A 441 -15.42 -24.02 -35.62
N TYR A 442 -14.35 -23.25 -35.77
CA TYR A 442 -13.14 -23.69 -36.45
C TYR A 442 -12.15 -24.32 -35.46
N SER A 443 -11.42 -25.36 -35.88
CA SER A 443 -10.34 -25.91 -35.07
C SER A 443 -9.23 -24.87 -34.91
N SER A 444 -8.70 -24.75 -33.69
CA SER A 444 -7.54 -23.92 -33.41
C SER A 444 -6.31 -24.77 -33.57
N ASP A 445 -5.44 -24.40 -34.50
CA ASP A 445 -4.13 -25.04 -34.64
C ASP A 445 -3.02 -24.22 -33.98
N ILE A 446 -3.36 -23.09 -33.33
CA ILE A 446 -2.43 -22.15 -32.72
C ILE A 446 -2.41 -22.34 -31.19
N LEU A 447 -1.22 -22.50 -30.64
CA LEU A 447 -0.92 -22.42 -29.22
C LEU A 447 0.02 -21.25 -28.96
N ILE A 448 -0.32 -20.40 -27.99
CA ILE A 448 0.56 -19.35 -27.49
C ILE A 448 1.15 -19.80 -26.16
N ILE A 449 2.47 -19.76 -26.04
CA ILE A 449 3.18 -20.05 -24.81
C ILE A 449 3.61 -18.74 -24.15
N ASP A 450 3.13 -18.52 -22.94
CA ASP A 450 3.63 -17.48 -22.03
C ASP A 450 4.82 -18.05 -21.27
N GLY A 451 6.02 -17.58 -21.60
CA GLY A 451 7.26 -17.87 -20.89
C GLY A 451 7.89 -16.58 -20.39
N VAL A 452 7.11 -15.67 -19.80
CA VAL A 452 7.66 -14.45 -19.21
C VAL A 452 7.72 -14.61 -17.70
N GLU A 453 8.91 -14.86 -17.15
CA GLU A 453 9.08 -15.07 -15.69
C GLU A 453 9.67 -13.84 -14.98
N ARG A 454 10.46 -13.03 -15.69
CA ARG A 454 11.23 -11.92 -15.09
C ARG A 454 10.40 -10.68 -14.72
N ARG A 455 9.28 -10.41 -15.39
CA ARG A 455 8.43 -9.23 -15.17
C ARG A 455 6.95 -9.58 -15.17
N GLN A 456 6.16 -8.82 -14.39
CA GLN A 456 4.70 -8.82 -14.50
C GLN A 456 4.28 -8.16 -15.82
N PHE A 457 4.38 -8.89 -16.92
CA PHE A 457 3.96 -8.47 -18.24
C PHE A 457 2.99 -9.49 -18.81
N ASP A 458 1.90 -9.01 -19.39
CA ASP A 458 0.91 -9.87 -20.02
C ASP A 458 1.30 -10.14 -21.48
N ALA A 459 1.99 -11.25 -21.71
CA ALA A 459 2.40 -11.67 -23.05
C ALA A 459 1.20 -11.98 -23.95
N ILE A 460 0.07 -12.39 -23.36
CA ILE A 460 -1.13 -12.82 -24.08
C ILE A 460 -1.87 -11.61 -24.68
N ALA A 461 -1.90 -10.48 -23.98
CA ALA A 461 -2.48 -9.22 -24.46
C ALA A 461 -1.78 -8.63 -25.70
N GLN A 462 -0.59 -9.14 -26.07
CA GLN A 462 0.06 -8.72 -27.33
C GLN A 462 -0.55 -9.39 -28.56
N TYR A 463 -1.19 -10.55 -28.40
CA TYR A 463 -1.66 -11.37 -29.52
C TYR A 463 -3.18 -11.52 -29.61
N ASP A 464 -3.93 -11.18 -28.57
CA ASP A 464 -5.39 -11.24 -28.61
C ASP A 464 -5.96 -10.31 -29.69
N TYR A 465 -5.49 -9.07 -29.76
CA TYR A 465 -5.96 -8.08 -30.71
C TYR A 465 -5.57 -8.45 -32.16
N PRO A 466 -4.29 -8.71 -32.50
CA PRO A 466 -3.92 -9.12 -33.86
C PRO A 466 -4.64 -10.40 -34.32
N LEU A 467 -4.75 -11.43 -33.46
CA LEU A 467 -5.35 -12.70 -33.85
C LEU A 467 -6.88 -12.60 -33.97
N SER A 468 -7.54 -11.80 -33.12
CA SER A 468 -8.96 -11.51 -33.30
C SER A 468 -9.23 -10.76 -34.61
N GLN A 469 -8.36 -9.83 -35.03
CA GLN A 469 -8.48 -9.16 -36.33
C GLN A 469 -8.30 -10.12 -37.52
N LEU A 470 -7.54 -11.21 -37.34
CA LEU A 470 -7.33 -12.24 -38.36
C LEU A 470 -8.39 -13.34 -38.35
N GLU A 471 -9.43 -13.22 -37.51
CA GLU A 471 -10.45 -14.25 -37.27
C GLU A 471 -9.82 -15.62 -36.94
N ARG A 472 -8.68 -15.60 -36.24
CA ARG A 472 -7.97 -16.80 -35.80
C ARG A 472 -8.32 -17.09 -34.35
N THR A 473 -8.51 -18.37 -34.06
CA THR A 473 -8.60 -18.87 -32.70
C THR A 473 -7.23 -19.28 -32.20
N PHE A 474 -7.07 -19.25 -30.87
CA PHE A 474 -5.88 -19.77 -30.21
C PHE A 474 -6.25 -20.38 -28.85
N SER A 475 -5.39 -21.28 -28.39
CA SER A 475 -5.29 -21.70 -27.00
C SER A 475 -3.98 -21.15 -26.43
N SER A 476 -3.83 -21.15 -25.10
CA SER A 476 -2.58 -20.73 -24.49
C SER A 476 -2.17 -21.63 -23.33
N ALA A 477 -0.88 -21.60 -22.99
CA ALA A 477 -0.30 -22.33 -21.87
C ALA A 477 0.93 -21.58 -21.34
N THR A 478 1.33 -21.86 -20.10
CA THR A 478 2.64 -21.43 -19.60
C THR A 478 3.75 -22.32 -20.15
N ASN A 479 4.98 -21.83 -20.20
CA ASN A 479 6.18 -22.63 -20.50
C ASN A 479 6.33 -23.79 -19.49
N ASP A 480 6.08 -23.53 -18.21
CA ASP A 480 5.96 -24.52 -17.13
C ASP A 480 5.00 -25.68 -17.48
N ALA A 481 3.84 -25.36 -18.07
CA ALA A 481 2.88 -26.37 -18.50
C ALA A 481 3.44 -27.26 -19.62
N VAL A 482 4.25 -26.68 -20.52
CA VAL A 482 4.99 -27.43 -21.55
C VAL A 482 6.01 -28.31 -20.87
N GLN A 483 6.85 -27.79 -19.97
CA GLN A 483 7.85 -28.57 -19.23
C GLN A 483 7.23 -29.76 -18.50
N ASP A 484 6.15 -29.52 -17.78
CA ASP A 484 5.46 -30.53 -16.96
C ASP A 484 4.60 -31.50 -17.77
N GLY A 485 4.36 -31.20 -19.06
CA GLY A 485 3.58 -32.05 -19.95
C GLY A 485 2.07 -32.00 -19.68
N THR A 486 1.59 -30.93 -19.05
CA THR A 486 0.14 -30.67 -18.94
C THR A 486 -0.44 -30.22 -20.29
N VAL A 487 0.42 -29.71 -21.18
CA VAL A 487 0.15 -29.49 -22.61
C VAL A 487 1.20 -30.21 -23.48
N ASP A 488 0.77 -30.74 -24.63
CA ASP A 488 1.64 -31.32 -25.65
C ASP A 488 1.59 -30.45 -26.90
N LEU A 489 2.75 -29.95 -27.32
CA LEU A 489 2.91 -29.08 -28.50
C LEU A 489 2.45 -29.76 -29.79
N ASN A 490 2.59 -31.09 -29.89
CA ASN A 490 2.24 -31.85 -31.10
C ASN A 490 0.72 -31.93 -31.35
N ASN A 491 -0.10 -31.48 -30.40
CA ASN A 491 -1.55 -31.32 -30.60
C ASN A 491 -1.90 -30.06 -31.41
N PHE A 492 -0.91 -29.23 -31.74
CA PHE A 492 -1.07 -27.97 -32.46
C PHE A 492 -0.24 -27.99 -33.75
N LYS A 493 -0.55 -27.08 -34.69
CA LYS A 493 0.25 -26.89 -35.91
C LYS A 493 1.21 -25.71 -35.78
N PHE A 494 0.79 -24.68 -35.06
CA PHE A 494 1.52 -23.43 -34.86
C PHE A 494 1.72 -23.21 -33.37
N VAL A 495 2.96 -22.97 -32.96
CA VAL A 495 3.32 -22.58 -31.60
C VAL A 495 4.03 -21.24 -31.65
N ILE A 496 3.53 -20.28 -30.90
CA ILE A 496 4.13 -18.95 -30.71
C ILE A 496 4.61 -18.88 -29.26
N TRP A 497 5.92 -18.76 -29.06
CA TRP A 497 6.55 -18.75 -27.74
C TRP A 497 7.09 -17.37 -27.39
N MET A 498 6.63 -16.83 -26.26
CA MET A 498 6.93 -15.47 -25.83
C MET A 498 7.83 -15.47 -24.60
N LEU A 499 9.03 -14.90 -24.73
CA LEU A 499 10.02 -14.79 -23.64
C LEU A 499 10.24 -13.34 -23.20
N MET A 500 9.95 -12.35 -24.06
CA MET A 500 10.17 -10.92 -23.77
C MET A 500 11.59 -10.63 -23.25
N ASP A 501 11.77 -10.05 -22.06
CA ASP A 501 13.07 -9.69 -21.48
C ASP A 501 13.59 -10.72 -20.44
N GLU A 502 13.13 -11.97 -20.55
CA GLU A 502 13.67 -13.11 -19.81
C GLU A 502 15.20 -13.14 -19.90
N SER A 503 15.89 -13.58 -18.85
CA SER A 503 17.35 -13.51 -18.77
C SER A 503 17.95 -14.76 -18.14
N SER A 504 19.28 -14.85 -18.19
CA SER A 504 20.11 -15.97 -17.71
C SER A 504 19.98 -16.36 -16.23
N LEU A 505 19.04 -15.77 -15.47
CA LEU A 505 18.72 -16.21 -14.12
C LEU A 505 17.70 -17.36 -14.12
N ASP A 506 16.89 -17.50 -15.18
CA ASP A 506 15.75 -18.44 -15.24
C ASP A 506 15.88 -19.53 -16.35
N ASP A 507 17.06 -19.68 -16.98
CA ASP A 507 17.39 -20.68 -18.03
C ASP A 507 16.41 -20.69 -19.22
N THR A 508 16.60 -19.75 -20.15
CA THR A 508 15.82 -19.59 -21.39
C THR A 508 15.81 -20.90 -22.19
N PHE A 509 14.65 -21.53 -22.34
CA PHE A 509 14.52 -22.89 -22.87
C PHE A 509 15.38 -23.91 -22.13
N ASN A 510 14.88 -24.42 -21.01
CA ASN A 510 15.57 -25.52 -20.34
C ASN A 510 15.63 -26.79 -21.24
N LYS A 511 16.48 -27.75 -20.87
CA LYS A 511 16.72 -28.96 -21.69
C LYS A 511 15.44 -29.76 -22.02
N THR A 512 14.43 -29.73 -21.14
CA THR A 512 13.15 -30.41 -21.36
C THR A 512 12.35 -29.69 -22.43
N GLU A 513 12.25 -28.36 -22.34
CA GLU A 513 11.57 -27.52 -23.32
C GLU A 513 12.24 -27.62 -24.69
N GLN A 514 13.57 -27.52 -24.76
CA GLN A 514 14.31 -27.74 -26.00
C GLN A 514 13.95 -29.09 -26.63
N THR A 515 13.89 -30.16 -25.84
CA THR A 515 13.53 -31.49 -26.34
C THR A 515 12.11 -31.53 -26.91
N LYS A 516 11.16 -30.88 -26.25
CA LYS A 516 9.76 -30.79 -26.70
C LYS A 516 9.62 -29.94 -27.96
N VAL A 517 10.31 -28.80 -28.05
CA VAL A 517 10.33 -27.92 -29.22
C VAL A 517 10.98 -28.62 -30.41
N LYS A 518 12.12 -29.31 -30.22
CA LYS A 518 12.76 -30.12 -31.28
C LYS A 518 11.80 -31.15 -31.85
N ASN A 519 11.16 -31.94 -30.99
CA ASN A 519 10.20 -32.97 -31.39
C ASN A 519 9.02 -32.36 -32.16
N PHE A 520 8.47 -31.24 -31.69
CA PHE A 520 7.41 -30.50 -32.38
C PHE A 520 7.82 -30.06 -33.80
N ILE A 521 9.01 -29.47 -33.94
CA ILE A 521 9.55 -29.01 -35.23
C ILE A 521 9.80 -30.20 -36.16
N ASP A 522 10.41 -31.29 -35.66
CA ASP A 522 10.71 -32.49 -36.44
C ASP A 522 9.44 -33.19 -36.94
N ASN A 523 8.33 -33.08 -36.21
CA ASN A 523 7.00 -33.55 -36.63
C ASN A 523 6.28 -32.57 -37.59
N GLY A 524 6.98 -31.54 -38.06
CA GLY A 524 6.48 -30.57 -39.04
C GLY A 524 5.64 -29.44 -38.43
N GLY A 525 5.75 -29.21 -37.12
CA GLY A 525 5.20 -28.04 -36.46
C GLY A 525 5.82 -26.73 -36.95
N VAL A 526 5.06 -25.64 -36.91
CA VAL A 526 5.54 -24.28 -37.21
C VAL A 526 5.77 -23.57 -35.89
N PHE A 527 7.04 -23.23 -35.61
CA PHE A 527 7.46 -22.61 -34.37
C PHE A 527 7.90 -21.16 -34.61
N ILE A 528 7.40 -20.25 -33.78
CA ILE A 528 7.81 -18.84 -33.74
C ILE A 528 8.20 -18.54 -32.30
N VAL A 529 9.32 -17.85 -32.10
CA VAL A 529 9.76 -17.39 -30.79
C VAL A 529 10.22 -15.93 -30.85
N SER A 530 9.98 -15.18 -29.78
CA SER A 530 10.49 -13.81 -29.62
C SER A 530 10.94 -13.54 -28.18
N GLY A 531 12.06 -12.84 -28.03
CA GLY A 531 12.64 -12.39 -26.76
C GLY A 531 14.02 -11.74 -26.95
N ASP A 532 14.47 -10.96 -25.98
CA ASP A 532 15.64 -10.08 -26.08
C ASP A 532 16.97 -10.80 -25.75
N GLU A 533 16.96 -11.85 -24.92
CA GLU A 533 18.18 -12.51 -24.39
C GLU A 533 18.40 -13.95 -24.90
N ILE A 534 17.57 -14.45 -25.81
CA ILE A 534 17.59 -15.87 -26.23
C ILE A 534 18.98 -16.33 -26.67
N GLY A 535 19.66 -15.53 -27.49
CA GLY A 535 21.00 -15.85 -27.98
C GLY A 535 22.10 -15.64 -26.93
N TRP A 536 21.95 -14.63 -26.06
CA TRP A 536 22.88 -14.42 -24.96
C TRP A 536 22.87 -15.63 -24.03
N ASP A 537 21.69 -16.09 -23.64
CA ASP A 537 21.57 -17.21 -22.71
C ASP A 537 22.01 -18.53 -23.36
N LEU A 538 21.41 -18.92 -24.49
CA LEU A 538 21.68 -20.22 -25.11
C LEU A 538 23.06 -20.34 -25.77
N VAL A 539 23.68 -19.23 -26.19
CA VAL A 539 24.97 -19.29 -26.91
C VAL A 539 26.12 -18.72 -26.10
N HIS A 540 25.97 -17.56 -25.46
CA HIS A 540 27.08 -16.96 -24.72
C HIS A 540 27.30 -17.65 -23.36
N LEU A 541 26.23 -17.99 -22.66
CA LEU A 541 26.28 -18.65 -21.34
C LEU A 541 26.04 -20.16 -21.41
N GLY A 542 25.31 -20.63 -22.43
CA GLY A 542 24.89 -22.01 -22.61
C GLY A 542 25.98 -23.01 -22.99
N ASP A 543 25.63 -24.29 -22.90
CA ASP A 543 26.52 -25.40 -23.25
C ASP A 543 26.41 -25.84 -24.73
N ALA A 544 27.14 -26.88 -25.12
CA ALA A 544 27.12 -27.39 -26.50
C ALA A 544 25.73 -27.85 -26.98
N THR A 545 24.85 -28.25 -26.07
CA THR A 545 23.46 -28.60 -26.38
C THR A 545 22.63 -27.37 -26.68
N ASP A 546 22.81 -26.29 -25.91
CA ASP A 546 22.10 -25.02 -26.08
C ASP A 546 22.48 -24.36 -27.41
N ILE A 547 23.79 -24.29 -27.68
CA ILE A 547 24.32 -23.78 -28.94
C ILE A 547 23.75 -24.57 -30.13
N SER A 548 23.71 -25.90 -30.01
CA SER A 548 23.16 -26.77 -31.05
C SER A 548 21.66 -26.55 -31.25
N PHE A 549 20.88 -26.37 -30.17
CA PHE A 549 19.46 -26.05 -30.27
C PHE A 549 19.23 -24.71 -30.98
N TYR A 550 19.94 -23.67 -30.56
CA TYR A 550 19.84 -22.32 -31.14
C TYR A 550 20.15 -22.32 -32.65
N GLN A 551 21.27 -22.93 -33.04
CA GLN A 551 21.71 -22.95 -34.44
C GLN A 551 20.87 -23.90 -35.30
N ASN A 552 20.60 -25.11 -34.81
CA ASN A 552 19.99 -26.15 -35.64
C ASN A 552 18.46 -26.13 -35.64
N TYR A 553 17.81 -25.56 -34.62
CA TYR A 553 16.35 -25.54 -34.53
C TYR A 553 15.77 -24.13 -34.57
N LEU A 554 16.35 -23.16 -33.85
CA LEU A 554 15.93 -21.76 -33.98
C LEU A 554 16.47 -21.10 -35.25
N LYS A 555 17.45 -21.74 -35.92
CA LYS A 555 18.05 -21.30 -37.18
C LYS A 555 18.61 -19.88 -37.11
N ALA A 556 19.24 -19.55 -35.99
CA ALA A 556 19.82 -18.24 -35.71
C ALA A 556 21.31 -18.34 -35.36
N ASP A 557 22.04 -17.24 -35.61
CA ASP A 557 23.42 -17.05 -35.22
C ASP A 557 23.52 -15.91 -34.20
N TYR A 558 24.19 -16.18 -33.07
CA TYR A 558 24.46 -15.16 -32.07
C TYR A 558 25.78 -14.45 -32.40
N ILE A 559 25.71 -13.11 -32.54
CA ILE A 559 26.86 -12.29 -32.96
C ILE A 559 27.60 -11.69 -31.75
N ALA A 560 26.87 -10.95 -30.91
CA ALA A 560 27.39 -10.30 -29.72
C ALA A 560 26.21 -9.83 -28.85
N ASP A 561 26.49 -9.54 -27.57
CA ASP A 561 25.54 -8.93 -26.66
C ASP A 561 25.43 -7.44 -26.97
N ASN A 562 24.19 -6.94 -26.98
CA ASN A 562 23.85 -5.57 -27.36
C ASN A 562 24.66 -5.07 -28.59
N PRO A 563 24.48 -5.70 -29.77
CA PRO A 563 25.25 -5.37 -30.97
C PRO A 563 24.78 -4.02 -31.53
N THR A 564 25.17 -2.92 -30.87
CA THR A 564 25.01 -1.58 -31.45
C THR A 564 26.07 -1.39 -32.54
N PRO A 565 25.70 -0.82 -33.70
CA PRO A 565 26.66 -0.49 -34.74
C PRO A 565 27.45 0.76 -34.33
N ASN A 566 28.47 0.63 -33.48
CA ASN A 566 29.43 1.70 -33.25
C ASN A 566 30.44 1.79 -34.40
N ASN A 567 30.02 2.35 -35.54
CA ASN A 567 30.92 2.75 -36.63
C ASN A 567 30.89 4.26 -36.90
N ARG A 568 31.02 5.06 -35.84
CA ARG A 568 31.59 6.42 -35.93
C ARG A 568 32.91 6.47 -35.17
N LYS A 569 33.98 5.95 -35.79
CA LYS A 569 35.34 6.50 -35.70
C LYS A 569 36.23 5.79 -36.73
N VAL A 570 36.23 6.36 -37.93
CA VAL A 570 37.41 6.35 -38.80
C VAL A 570 38.28 7.54 -38.35
N LYS A 571 39.56 7.23 -38.08
CA LYS A 571 40.68 8.06 -37.60
C LYS A 571 40.74 8.35 -36.10
#